data_AF-A0A6P0KEY9-F1
#
_entry.id   AF-A0A6P0KEY9-F1
#
_cell.length_a   1.000
_cell.length_b   1.000
_cell.length_c   1.000
_cell.angle_alpha   90.00
_cell.angle_beta   90.00
_cell.angle_gamma   90.00
#
_symmetry.space_group_name_H-M   'P 1'
#
loop_
_entity.id
_entity.type
_entity.pdbx_description
1 polymer ?
#
loop_
_entity_poly.entity_id
_entity_poly.type
_entity_poly.pdbx_seq_one_letter_code
_entity_poly.pdbx_strand_id
1 'polypeptide(L)'
;FGQWFQAEFDKSIRQTNLMFLLETWWWPFTAQGWGRWEIDMGDRKQGFMFINLFDSAVARTLGDVGKPVCFLYAGLFAGFFTEMVKKKLSCIEIQCYSMGETYCKFLLGGQDRIDAAGFWMNEGATARDIEKRLRGGERLQ
;
A
#
# COMPACT_ATOMS: atom_id res chain seq x y z
N PHE A 1 -15.01 -3.94 9.83
CA PHE A 1 -15.25 -3.54 8.43
C PHE A 1 -16.37 -4.33 7.77
N GLY A 2 -16.24 -5.65 7.55
CA GLY A 2 -17.25 -6.43 6.80
C GLY A 2 -18.68 -6.37 7.37
N GLN A 3 -18.84 -6.41 8.70
CA GLN A 3 -20.15 -6.27 9.35
C GLN A 3 -20.78 -4.89 9.10
N TRP A 4 -20.00 -3.82 9.28
CA TRP A 4 -20.44 -2.45 8.98
C TRP A 4 -20.83 -2.30 7.50
N PHE A 5 -19.98 -2.78 6.58
CA PHE A 5 -20.24 -2.67 5.15
C PHE A 5 -21.56 -3.39 4.77
N GLN A 6 -21.79 -4.59 5.30
CA GLN A 6 -23.02 -5.33 5.03
C GLN A 6 -24.25 -4.62 5.60
N ALA A 7 -24.16 -4.03 6.80
CA ALA A 7 -25.26 -3.28 7.39
C ALA A 7 -25.61 -2.01 6.59
N GLU A 8 -24.59 -1.33 6.06
CA GLU A 8 -24.76 -0.08 5.31
C GLU A 8 -25.28 -0.31 3.89
N PHE A 9 -24.75 -1.30 3.18
CA PHE A 9 -25.00 -1.49 1.75
C PHE A 9 -25.88 -2.69 1.40
N ASP A 10 -26.36 -3.44 2.40
CA ASP A 10 -27.13 -4.68 2.26
C ASP A 10 -26.47 -5.71 1.31
N LYS A 11 -25.14 -5.71 1.26
CA LYS A 11 -24.33 -6.56 0.38
C LYS A 11 -23.11 -7.10 1.09
N SER A 12 -22.79 -8.37 0.85
CA SER A 12 -21.55 -8.95 1.36
C SER A 12 -20.33 -8.44 0.61
N ILE A 13 -19.19 -8.34 1.30
CA ILE A 13 -17.89 -7.94 0.70
C ILE A 13 -17.47 -8.82 -0.49
N ARG A 14 -17.98 -10.06 -0.58
CA ARG A 14 -17.64 -11.02 -1.64
C ARG A 14 -18.42 -10.79 -2.94
N GLN A 15 -19.54 -10.08 -2.87
CA GLN A 15 -20.45 -9.84 -4.00
C GLN A 15 -20.33 -8.43 -4.57
N THR A 16 -19.52 -7.58 -3.93
CA THR A 16 -19.35 -6.17 -4.29
C THR A 16 -18.16 -5.98 -5.24
N ASN A 17 -18.27 -5.00 -6.14
CA ASN A 17 -17.12 -4.53 -6.91
C ASN A 17 -15.99 -4.11 -5.95
N LEU A 18 -14.78 -4.63 -6.19
CA LEU A 18 -13.67 -4.44 -5.27
C LEU A 18 -13.22 -2.98 -5.14
N MET A 19 -13.20 -2.22 -6.24
CA MET A 19 -12.81 -0.81 -6.16
C MET A 19 -13.80 0.00 -5.34
N PHE A 20 -15.11 -0.23 -5.54
CA PHE A 20 -16.13 0.39 -4.70
C PHE A 20 -15.95 0.04 -3.22
N LEU A 21 -15.76 -1.24 -2.90
CA LEU A 21 -15.51 -1.69 -1.52
C LEU A 21 -14.29 -0.97 -0.90
N LEU A 22 -13.19 -0.90 -1.63
CA LEU A 22 -11.96 -0.26 -1.16
C LEU A 22 -12.14 1.24 -0.97
N GLU A 23 -12.86 1.92 -1.87
CA GLU A 23 -13.19 3.34 -1.71
C GLU A 23 -14.05 3.59 -0.47
N THR A 24 -15.01 2.73 -0.11
CA THR A 24 -15.80 2.91 1.13
C THR A 24 -14.96 2.84 2.40
N TRP A 25 -13.83 2.13 2.35
CA TRP A 25 -12.89 2.07 3.47
C TRP A 25 -11.99 3.30 3.52
N TRP A 26 -11.47 3.76 2.38
CA TRP A 26 -10.49 4.85 2.34
C TRP A 26 -11.12 6.25 2.35
N TRP A 27 -12.33 6.39 1.82
CA TRP A 27 -13.01 7.69 1.73
C TRP A 27 -13.02 8.51 3.03
N PRO A 28 -13.31 7.93 4.23
CA PRO A 28 -13.24 8.68 5.48
C PRO A 28 -11.86 9.25 5.79
N PHE A 29 -10.77 8.58 5.40
CA PHE A 29 -9.40 9.07 5.57
C PHE A 29 -9.14 10.27 4.64
N THR A 30 -9.56 10.15 3.37
CA THR A 30 -9.50 11.27 2.41
C THR A 30 -10.25 12.49 2.94
N ALA A 31 -11.48 12.31 3.44
CA ALA A 31 -12.31 13.39 3.96
C ALA A 31 -11.70 14.09 5.20
N GLN A 32 -10.90 13.36 5.98
CA GLN A 32 -10.18 13.88 7.14
C GLN A 32 -8.78 14.45 6.80
N GLY A 33 -8.39 14.45 5.53
CA GLY A 33 -7.10 15.01 5.09
C GLY A 33 -5.90 14.07 5.25
N TRP A 34 -6.12 12.75 5.41
CA TRP A 34 -5.03 11.77 5.47
C TRP A 34 -4.42 11.41 4.11
N GLY A 35 -4.88 12.06 3.03
CA GLY A 35 -4.38 11.83 1.68
C GLY A 35 -5.31 10.99 0.82
N ARG A 36 -5.16 11.15 -0.49
CA ARG A 36 -5.88 10.37 -1.52
C ARG A 36 -5.03 9.18 -1.90
N TRP A 37 -5.67 8.10 -2.32
CA TRP A 37 -4.93 6.90 -2.73
C TRP A 37 -5.30 6.43 -4.13
N GLU A 38 -4.46 5.56 -4.67
CA GLU A 38 -4.72 4.77 -5.86
C GLU A 38 -4.12 3.38 -5.64
N ILE A 39 -4.78 2.35 -6.17
CA ILE A 39 -4.36 0.97 -6.02
C ILE A 39 -4.09 0.36 -7.39
N ASP A 40 -2.87 -0.14 -7.60
CA ASP A 40 -2.54 -0.94 -8.76
C ASP A 40 -2.83 -2.43 -8.49
N MET A 41 -3.85 -2.94 -9.16
CA MET A 41 -4.32 -4.31 -9.05
C MET A 41 -3.79 -5.23 -10.15
N GLY A 42 -2.97 -4.72 -11.08
CA GLY A 42 -2.45 -5.48 -12.22
C GLY A 42 -1.62 -6.69 -11.80
N ASP A 43 -0.86 -6.54 -10.72
CA ASP A 43 0.06 -7.57 -10.22
C ASP A 43 -0.56 -8.50 -9.17
N ARG A 44 -1.85 -8.34 -8.82
CA ARG A 44 -2.50 -9.11 -7.74
C ARG A 44 -2.38 -10.62 -7.93
N LYS A 45 -2.44 -11.11 -9.17
CA LYS A 45 -2.28 -12.56 -9.48
C LYS A 45 -0.88 -13.08 -9.13
N GLN A 46 0.13 -12.21 -9.08
CA GLN A 46 1.49 -12.53 -8.67
C GLN A 46 1.65 -12.49 -7.14
N GLY A 47 0.64 -12.06 -6.39
CA GLY A 47 0.63 -12.06 -4.92
C GLY A 47 1.20 -10.80 -4.28
N PHE A 48 1.23 -9.69 -5.01
CA PHE A 48 1.56 -8.37 -4.49
C PHE A 48 0.74 -7.29 -5.22
N MET A 49 0.75 -6.09 -4.69
CA MET A 49 0.10 -4.92 -5.27
C MET A 49 0.82 -3.65 -4.83
N PHE A 50 0.66 -2.58 -5.60
CA PHE A 50 1.17 -1.26 -5.25
C PHE A 50 0.03 -0.34 -4.83
N ILE A 51 0.32 0.53 -3.87
CA ILE A 51 -0.58 1.58 -3.41
C ILE A 51 0.16 2.90 -3.54
N ASN A 52 -0.42 3.85 -4.26
CA ASN A 52 0.07 5.22 -4.30
C ASN A 52 -0.75 6.04 -3.30
N LEU A 53 -0.08 6.87 -2.50
CA LEU A 53 -0.69 7.79 -1.56
C LEU A 53 -0.23 9.21 -1.88
N PHE A 54 -1.19 10.04 -2.28
CA PHE A 54 -1.02 11.45 -2.58
C PHE A 54 -1.37 12.27 -1.34
N ASP A 55 -0.65 13.38 -1.14
CA ASP A 55 -0.91 14.32 -0.06
C ASP A 55 -0.90 13.65 1.34
N SER A 56 0.05 12.73 1.56
CA SER A 56 0.26 12.04 2.84
C SER A 56 0.43 13.03 3.99
N ALA A 57 -0.46 13.00 4.98
CA ALA A 57 -0.39 13.86 6.15
C ALA A 57 0.94 13.69 6.89
N VAL A 58 1.40 12.44 7.05
CA VAL A 58 2.67 12.12 7.74
C VAL A 58 3.87 12.70 7.01
N ALA A 59 4.01 12.43 5.70
CA ALA A 59 5.18 12.88 4.95
C ALA A 59 5.20 14.40 4.78
N ARG A 60 4.02 15.02 4.57
CA ARG A 60 3.90 16.49 4.47
C ARG A 60 4.29 17.20 5.76
N THR A 61 3.99 16.61 6.92
CA THR A 61 4.37 17.18 8.22
C THR A 61 5.87 17.07 8.50
N LEU A 62 6.50 15.97 8.11
CA LEU A 62 7.93 15.75 8.36
C LEU A 62 8.84 16.49 7.37
N GLY A 63 8.35 16.78 6.17
CA GLY A 63 9.15 17.45 5.12
C GLY A 63 10.17 16.51 4.49
N ASP A 64 11.20 17.09 3.87
CA ASP A 64 12.28 16.34 3.20
C ASP A 64 13.32 15.85 4.22
N VAL A 65 13.36 14.54 4.43
CA VAL A 65 14.30 13.88 5.34
C VAL A 65 15.15 12.82 4.64
N GLY A 66 15.05 12.71 3.31
CA GLY A 66 15.82 11.79 2.47
C GLY A 66 15.50 10.30 2.65
N LYS A 67 14.40 9.93 3.34
CA LYS A 67 14.03 8.53 3.58
C LYS A 67 12.51 8.32 3.71
N PRO A 68 12.01 7.09 3.56
CA PRO A 68 10.61 6.76 3.86
C PRO A 68 10.25 7.03 5.32
N VAL A 69 9.05 7.55 5.55
CA VAL A 69 8.56 7.95 6.89
C VAL A 69 7.12 7.54 7.19
N CYS A 70 6.37 7.06 6.20
CA CYS A 70 4.95 6.73 6.32
C CYS A 70 4.70 5.34 6.92
N PHE A 71 5.41 4.99 7.99
CA PHE A 71 5.28 3.68 8.65
C PHE A 71 3.86 3.40 9.16
N LEU A 72 3.15 4.46 9.59
CA LEU A 72 1.74 4.38 9.98
C LEU A 72 0.87 3.84 8.84
N TYR A 73 1.04 4.37 7.62
CA TYR A 73 0.28 3.94 6.45
C TYR A 73 0.65 2.52 6.03
N ALA A 74 1.95 2.16 6.06
CA ALA A 74 2.37 0.80 5.81
C ALA A 74 1.69 -0.20 6.77
N GLY A 75 1.67 0.11 8.07
CA GLY A 75 0.97 -0.71 9.08
C GLY A 75 -0.54 -0.79 8.85
N LEU A 76 -1.18 0.35 8.53
CA LEU A 76 -2.62 0.42 8.23
C LEU A 76 -3.00 -0.45 7.02
N PHE A 77 -2.24 -0.34 5.92
CA PHE A 77 -2.44 -1.16 4.73
C PHE A 77 -2.22 -2.64 5.03
N ALA A 78 -1.10 -3.01 5.68
CA ALA A 78 -0.81 -4.40 6.02
C ALA A 78 -1.94 -5.02 6.87
N GLY A 79 -2.41 -4.32 7.90
CA GLY A 79 -3.46 -4.79 8.80
C GLY A 79 -4.80 -4.96 8.10
N PHE A 80 -5.27 -3.93 7.39
CA PHE A 80 -6.56 -3.99 6.70
C PHE A 80 -6.61 -5.08 5.63
N PHE A 81 -5.59 -5.13 4.76
CA PHE A 81 -5.59 -6.12 3.68
C PHE A 81 -5.39 -7.53 4.21
N THR A 82 -4.58 -7.75 5.26
CA THR A 82 -4.46 -9.05 5.93
C THR A 82 -5.83 -9.58 6.36
N GLU A 83 -6.62 -8.73 7.02
CA GLU A 83 -7.96 -9.09 7.50
C GLU A 83 -8.93 -9.31 6.33
N MET A 84 -8.85 -8.49 5.28
CA MET A 84 -9.70 -8.61 4.10
C MET A 84 -9.47 -9.90 3.32
N VAL A 85 -8.21 -10.27 3.05
CA VAL A 85 -7.88 -11.44 2.23
C VAL A 85 -7.66 -12.71 3.05
N LYS A 86 -7.69 -12.62 4.39
CA LYS A 86 -7.45 -13.72 5.33
C LYS A 86 -6.13 -14.46 5.08
N LYS A 87 -5.10 -13.69 4.74
CA LYS A 87 -3.71 -14.14 4.55
C LYS A 87 -2.79 -13.12 5.19
N LYS A 88 -1.70 -13.57 5.82
CA LYS A 88 -0.71 -12.68 6.43
C LYS A 88 -0.02 -11.86 5.32
N LEU A 89 -0.26 -10.56 5.30
CA LEU A 89 0.37 -9.61 4.41
C LEU A 89 1.22 -8.61 5.23
N SER A 90 2.27 -8.14 4.58
CA SER A 90 3.16 -7.09 5.08
C SER A 90 3.21 -5.97 4.04
N CYS A 91 3.65 -4.78 4.47
CA CYS A 91 3.70 -3.60 3.62
C CYS A 91 4.96 -2.79 3.91
N ILE A 92 5.56 -2.20 2.88
CA ILE A 92 6.71 -1.29 2.99
C ILE A 92 6.50 -0.10 2.06
N GLU A 93 6.93 1.08 2.52
CA GLU A 93 7.04 2.28 1.68
C GLU A 93 8.36 2.24 0.91
N ILE A 94 8.28 2.25 -0.43
CA ILE A 94 9.44 2.17 -1.34
C ILE A 94 9.75 3.51 -2.02
N GLN A 95 8.88 4.51 -1.81
CA GLN A 95 8.99 5.86 -2.35
C GLN A 95 8.21 6.79 -1.42
N CYS A 96 8.71 7.99 -1.15
CA CYS A 96 8.07 8.92 -0.22
C CYS A 96 8.22 10.38 -0.67
N TYR A 97 7.21 11.22 -0.39
CA TYR A 97 7.35 12.68 -0.51
C TYR A 97 8.58 13.22 0.22
N SER A 98 8.90 12.62 1.37
CA SER A 98 10.07 12.98 2.18
C SER A 98 11.41 12.62 1.55
N MET A 99 11.43 12.10 0.32
CA MET A 99 12.61 11.82 -0.49
C MET A 99 12.64 12.72 -1.76
N GLY A 100 11.79 13.74 -1.83
CA GLY A 100 11.66 14.63 -3.00
C GLY A 100 10.65 14.15 -4.06
N GLU A 101 9.92 13.06 -3.80
CA GLU A 101 8.98 12.46 -4.74
C GLU A 101 7.60 13.14 -4.74
N THR A 102 6.80 12.89 -5.78
CA THR A 102 5.49 13.53 -5.94
C THR A 102 4.33 12.78 -5.28
N TYR A 103 4.58 11.60 -4.72
CA TYR A 103 3.66 10.77 -3.95
C TYR A 103 4.42 9.68 -3.19
N CYS A 104 3.79 9.09 -2.18
CA CYS A 104 4.32 7.95 -1.46
C CYS A 104 3.86 6.65 -2.15
N LYS A 105 4.76 5.70 -2.37
CA LYS A 105 4.46 4.40 -3.00
C LYS A 105 4.72 3.28 -2.03
N PHE A 106 3.76 2.38 -1.92
CA PHE A 106 3.82 1.24 -1.02
C PHE A 106 3.74 -0.06 -1.80
N LEU A 107 4.52 -1.04 -1.36
CA LEU A 107 4.43 -2.42 -1.79
C LEU A 107 3.71 -3.22 -0.70
N LEU A 108 2.61 -3.87 -1.06
CA LEU A 108 1.88 -4.80 -0.20
C LEU A 108 2.04 -6.23 -0.75
N GLY A 109 2.42 -7.18 0.10
CA GLY A 109 2.62 -8.57 -0.31
C GLY A 109 2.98 -9.50 0.85
N GLY A 110 3.43 -10.71 0.53
CA GLY A 110 4.02 -11.62 1.52
C GLY A 110 5.34 -11.07 2.08
N GLN A 111 5.70 -11.51 3.29
CA GLN A 111 6.91 -11.03 3.98
C GLN A 111 8.18 -11.23 3.14
N ASP A 112 8.30 -12.33 2.40
CA ASP A 112 9.41 -12.62 1.50
C ASP A 112 9.65 -11.52 0.45
N ARG A 113 8.56 -10.95 -0.10
CA ARG A 113 8.63 -9.85 -1.07
C ARG A 113 8.98 -8.53 -0.39
N ILE A 114 8.50 -8.31 0.83
CA ILE A 114 8.79 -7.11 1.60
C ILE A 114 10.26 -7.08 2.00
N ASP A 115 10.81 -8.21 2.44
CA ASP A 115 12.22 -8.35 2.77
C ASP A 115 13.09 -8.09 1.53
N ALA A 116 12.67 -8.61 0.36
CA ALA A 116 13.37 -8.38 -0.91
C ALA A 116 13.38 -6.91 -1.33
N ALA A 117 12.23 -6.24 -1.27
CA ALA A 117 12.15 -4.81 -1.56
C ALA A 117 12.98 -3.99 -0.56
N GLY A 118 12.95 -4.34 0.73
CA GLY A 118 13.76 -3.68 1.76
C GLY A 118 15.26 -3.83 1.51
N PHE A 119 15.72 -5.04 1.13
CA PHE A 119 17.11 -5.29 0.75
C PHE A 119 17.52 -4.45 -0.46
N TRP A 120 16.75 -4.47 -1.55
CA TRP A 120 17.08 -3.70 -2.75
C TRP A 120 17.08 -2.19 -2.50
N MET A 121 16.16 -1.68 -1.67
CA MET A 121 16.13 -0.28 -1.28
C MET A 121 17.39 0.13 -0.51
N ASN A 122 17.88 -0.73 0.39
CA ASN A 122 19.14 -0.50 1.11
C ASN A 122 20.36 -0.52 0.17
N GLU A 123 20.29 -1.26 -0.94
CA GLU A 123 21.29 -1.26 -2.02
C GLU A 123 21.14 -0.06 -2.99
N GLY A 124 20.21 0.86 -2.73
CA GLY A 124 19.99 2.06 -3.53
C GLY A 124 19.06 1.88 -4.74
N ALA A 125 18.30 0.77 -4.81
CA ALA A 125 17.30 0.59 -5.86
C ALA A 125 16.15 1.60 -5.72
N THR A 126 15.71 2.16 -6.84
CA THR A 126 14.53 3.04 -6.87
C THR A 126 13.23 2.22 -6.82
N ALA A 127 12.10 2.88 -6.54
CA ALA A 127 10.78 2.23 -6.61
C ALA A 127 10.51 1.58 -7.98
N ARG A 128 10.99 2.22 -9.07
CA ARG A 128 10.87 1.68 -10.42
C ARG A 128 11.71 0.42 -10.63
N ASP A 129 12.90 0.37 -10.05
CA ASP A 129 13.76 -0.81 -10.10
C ASP A 129 13.12 -1.98 -9.34
N ILE A 130 12.60 -1.71 -8.14
CA ILE A 130 11.89 -2.71 -7.31
C ILE A 130 10.66 -3.24 -8.06
N GLU A 131 9.86 -2.38 -8.66
CA GLU A 131 8.69 -2.77 -9.46
C GLU A 131 9.07 -3.67 -10.64
N LYS A 132 10.14 -3.32 -11.36
CA LYS A 132 10.65 -4.12 -12.47
C LYS A 132 11.11 -5.51 -12.02
N ARG A 133 11.88 -5.59 -10.92
CA ARG A 133 12.38 -6.86 -10.35
C ARG A 133 11.24 -7.77 -9.92
N LEU A 134 10.25 -7.22 -9.20
CA LEU A 134 9.09 -7.99 -8.72
C LEU A 134 8.23 -8.53 -9.85
N ARG A 135 7.99 -7.73 -10.90
CA ARG A 135 7.28 -8.15 -12.12
C ARG A 135 8.09 -9.16 -12.94
N GLY A 136 9.41 -9.12 -12.85
CA GLY A 136 10.32 -10.14 -13.39
C GLY A 136 10.34 -11.44 -12.58
N GLY A 137 9.68 -11.49 -11.42
CA GLY A 137 9.61 -12.67 -10.57
C GLY A 137 10.81 -12.87 -9.64
N GLU A 138 11.71 -11.88 -9.52
CA GLU A 138 12.84 -11.93 -8.60
C GLU A 138 12.38 -12.04 -7.14
N ARG A 139 13.11 -12.83 -6.34
CA ARG A 139 12.94 -13.01 -4.90
C ARG A 139 14.31 -13.02 -4.23
N LEU A 140 14.38 -12.64 -2.95
CA LEU A 140 15.56 -12.96 -2.14
C LEU A 140 15.71 -14.48 -2.07
N GLN A 141 16.92 -14.97 -2.36
CA GLN A 141 17.31 -16.37 -2.18
C GLN A 141 17.65 -16.64 -0.71
#